data_AF-A0A6J3LN25-F1
#
_entry.id   AF-A0A6J3LN25-F1
#
_cell.length_a   1.000
_cell.length_b   1.000
_cell.length_c   1.000
_cell.angle_alpha   90.00
_cell.angle_beta   90.00
_cell.angle_gamma   90.00
#
_symmetry.space_group_name_H-M   'P 1'
#
loop_
_entity.id
_entity.type
_entity.pdbx_description
1 polymer ?
#
loop_
_entity_poly.entity_id
_entity_poly.type
_entity_poly.pdbx_seq_one_letter_code
_entity_poly.pdbx_strand_id
1 'polypeptide(L)'
;MREKLINLLNNKTDYVEVMKNATELEWLRCTRYKPPKIPRKRAIGKNRRKPSLHPRIPFSTFQLDFLEQQFQINAYLSKDNVLEISNVLNLPPNRIKIWFQNRRARERREFCIKI
;
A
#
# COMPACT_ATOMS: atom_id res chain seq x y z
N MET A 1 -4.28 23.58 -1.92
CA MET A 1 -4.95 22.34 -2.40
C MET A 1 -6.47 22.39 -2.29
N ARG A 2 -7.04 23.13 -1.33
CA ARG A 2 -8.50 23.28 -1.15
C ARG A 2 -9.21 24.17 -2.20
N GLU A 3 -8.48 25.10 -2.81
CA GLU A 3 -9.00 25.99 -3.86
C GLU A 3 -9.29 25.29 -5.20
N LYS A 4 -8.61 24.17 -5.49
CA LYS A 4 -8.81 23.44 -6.77
C LYS A 4 -10.13 22.69 -6.85
N LEU A 5 -10.80 22.45 -5.72
CA LEU A 5 -12.05 21.68 -5.65
C LEU A 5 -13.31 22.57 -5.77
N ILE A 6 -13.23 23.85 -5.45
CA ILE A 6 -14.38 24.77 -5.55
C ILE A 6 -14.69 25.10 -7.02
N ASN A 7 -13.70 25.07 -7.92
CA ASN A 7 -13.87 25.39 -9.34
C ASN A 7 -14.51 24.27 -10.18
N LEU A 8 -14.72 23.06 -9.64
CA LEU A 8 -15.25 21.92 -10.39
C LEU A 8 -16.79 21.83 -10.44
N LEU A 9 -17.50 22.68 -9.69
CA LEU A 9 -18.97 22.61 -9.56
C LEU A 9 -19.74 23.73 -10.29
N ASN A 10 -19.08 24.52 -11.12
CA ASN A 10 -19.73 25.67 -11.77
C ASN A 10 -19.95 25.58 -13.28
N ASN A 11 -19.61 24.48 -13.97
CA ASN A 11 -19.94 24.37 -15.40
C ASN A 11 -20.43 22.96 -15.75
N LYS A 12 -21.73 22.85 -16.01
CA LYS A 12 -22.42 21.63 -16.49
C LYS A 12 -21.88 21.11 -17.83
N THR A 13 -21.02 21.88 -18.49
CA THR A 13 -20.44 21.64 -19.82
C THR A 13 -19.18 20.79 -19.81
N ASP A 14 -18.56 20.52 -18.66
CA ASP A 14 -17.25 19.86 -18.59
C ASP A 14 -17.35 18.31 -18.53
N TYR A 15 -18.51 17.77 -18.14
CA TYR A 15 -18.69 16.33 -17.97
C TYR A 15 -18.57 15.53 -19.28
N VAL A 16 -19.06 16.10 -20.38
CA VAL A 16 -19.05 15.45 -21.71
C VAL A 16 -17.64 15.47 -22.32
N GLU A 17 -16.85 16.49 -22.03
CA GLU A 17 -15.47 16.64 -22.51
C GLU A 17 -14.50 15.73 -21.73
N VAL A 18 -14.69 15.62 -20.41
CA VAL A 18 -13.98 14.64 -19.56
C VAL A 18 -14.26 13.20 -20.01
N MET A 19 -15.50 12.87 -20.39
CA MET A 19 -15.84 11.52 -20.87
C MET A 19 -15.31 11.22 -22.28
N LYS A 20 -15.21 12.22 -23.16
CA LYS A 20 -14.57 12.09 -24.49
C LYS A 20 -13.05 11.88 -24.38
N ASN A 21 -12.40 12.47 -23.38
CA ASN A 21 -10.97 12.33 -23.14
C ASN A 21 -10.61 11.13 -22.23
N ALA A 22 -11.61 10.45 -21.66
CA ALA A 22 -11.41 9.20 -20.91
C ALA A 22 -10.83 8.07 -21.79
N THR A 23 -10.97 8.16 -23.12
CA THR A 23 -10.31 7.26 -24.07
C THR A 23 -8.81 7.52 -24.24
N GLU A 24 -8.29 8.65 -23.77
CA GLU A 24 -6.87 9.02 -23.87
C GLU A 24 -6.05 8.60 -22.62
N LEU A 25 -6.74 8.36 -21.49
CA LEU A 25 -6.10 7.93 -20.25
C LEU A 25 -5.83 6.42 -20.27
N GLU A 26 -4.72 6.03 -20.92
CA GLU A 26 -4.33 4.64 -21.13
C GLU A 26 -4.27 3.79 -19.85
N TRP A 27 -3.96 4.40 -18.68
CA TRP A 27 -3.94 3.70 -17.40
C TRP A 27 -5.34 3.28 -16.91
N LEU A 28 -6.40 3.97 -17.33
CA LEU A 28 -7.79 3.64 -17.02
C LEU A 28 -8.34 2.50 -17.89
N ARG A 29 -7.68 2.18 -19.02
CA ARG A 29 -8.08 1.08 -19.91
C ARG A 29 -7.66 -0.31 -19.41
N CYS A 30 -6.94 -0.38 -18.30
CA CYS A 30 -6.50 -1.63 -17.67
C CYS A 30 -7.68 -2.34 -17.01
N THR A 31 -8.48 -3.06 -17.80
CA THR A 31 -9.55 -3.92 -17.25
C THR A 31 -8.99 -5.29 -16.88
N ARG A 32 -9.65 -5.99 -15.95
CA ARG A 32 -9.33 -7.38 -15.58
C ARG A 32 -9.18 -8.32 -16.80
N TYR A 33 -9.90 -8.02 -17.88
CA TYR A 33 -9.96 -8.84 -19.09
C TYR A 33 -9.17 -8.27 -20.29
N LYS A 34 -8.66 -7.03 -20.19
CA LYS A 34 -7.74 -6.42 -21.17
C LYS A 34 -6.60 -5.72 -20.42
N PRO A 35 -5.73 -6.46 -19.73
CA PRO A 35 -4.51 -5.87 -19.18
C PRO A 35 -3.65 -5.34 -20.34
N PRO A 36 -3.00 -4.17 -20.19
CA PRO A 36 -2.16 -3.62 -21.24
C PRO A 36 -1.03 -4.61 -21.55
N LYS A 37 -0.87 -4.91 -22.84
CA LYS A 37 0.24 -5.75 -23.33
C LYS A 37 1.52 -4.93 -23.31
N ILE A 38 2.02 -4.65 -22.12
CA ILE A 38 3.29 -3.92 -21.93
C ILE A 38 4.37 -4.72 -22.65
N PRO A 39 5.09 -4.14 -23.64
CA PRO A 39 6.14 -4.83 -24.37
C PRO A 39 7.15 -5.37 -23.37
N ARG A 40 7.10 -6.67 -23.13
CA ARG A 40 7.99 -7.34 -22.20
C ARG A 40 9.33 -7.42 -22.93
N LYS A 41 10.16 -6.37 -22.82
CA LYS A 41 11.53 -6.36 -23.38
C LYS A 41 12.15 -7.71 -23.06
N ARG A 42 12.40 -8.54 -24.09
CA ARG A 42 13.02 -9.86 -23.92
C ARG A 42 14.30 -9.62 -23.15
N ALA A 43 14.28 -10.05 -21.90
CA ALA A 43 15.33 -9.80 -20.96
C ALA A 43 16.50 -10.73 -21.30
N ILE A 44 17.28 -10.39 -22.33
CA ILE A 44 18.60 -10.97 -22.52
C ILE A 44 19.38 -10.59 -21.24
N GLY A 45 19.66 -11.59 -20.40
CA GLY A 45 20.45 -11.45 -19.18
C GLY A 45 19.76 -10.95 -17.90
N LYS A 46 18.42 -10.76 -17.83
CA LYS A 46 17.83 -10.38 -16.52
C LYS A 46 17.54 -11.63 -15.70
N ASN A 47 18.18 -11.70 -14.53
CA ASN A 47 17.78 -12.53 -13.40
C ASN A 47 16.26 -12.68 -13.40
N ARG A 48 15.75 -13.88 -13.72
CA ARG A 48 14.35 -14.20 -13.47
C ARG A 48 14.10 -13.78 -12.03
N ARG A 49 13.07 -12.96 -11.77
CA ARG A 49 12.68 -12.66 -10.39
C ARG A 49 12.50 -14.01 -9.73
N LYS A 50 13.47 -14.43 -8.91
CA LYS A 50 13.38 -15.69 -8.19
C LYS A 50 12.05 -15.58 -7.43
N PRO A 51 11.18 -16.61 -7.49
CA PRO A 51 10.02 -16.66 -6.60
C PRO A 51 10.50 -16.21 -5.23
N SER A 52 9.85 -15.19 -4.66
CA SER A 52 10.32 -14.59 -3.42
C SER A 52 10.62 -15.72 -2.44
N LEU A 53 11.87 -15.83 -2.00
CA LEU A 53 12.34 -16.96 -1.17
C LEU A 53 11.49 -17.13 0.09
N HIS A 54 10.71 -16.10 0.48
CA HIS A 54 9.78 -16.15 1.58
C HIS A 54 8.35 -15.93 1.08
N PRO A 55 7.48 -16.95 1.20
CA PRO A 55 6.07 -16.77 0.92
C PRO A 55 5.45 -15.72 1.85
N ARG A 56 4.38 -15.08 1.37
CA ARG A 56 3.55 -14.20 2.21
C ARG A 56 2.76 -15.10 3.15
N ILE A 57 3.07 -15.01 4.43
CA ILE A 57 2.38 -15.73 5.50
C ILE A 57 1.58 -14.66 6.26
N PRO A 58 0.25 -14.80 6.39
CA PRO A 58 -0.54 -13.89 7.20
C PRO A 58 -0.19 -14.07 8.68
N PHE A 59 -0.30 -13.00 9.46
CA PHE A 59 -0.19 -13.09 10.92
C PHE A 59 -1.45 -13.72 11.50
N SER A 60 -1.31 -14.45 12.61
CA SER A 60 -2.46 -14.94 13.37
C SER A 60 -3.16 -13.78 14.10
N THR A 61 -4.40 -14.01 14.54
CA THR A 61 -5.16 -13.03 15.34
C THR A 61 -4.38 -12.60 16.58
N PHE A 62 -3.87 -13.56 17.35
CA PHE A 62 -3.03 -13.29 18.53
C PHE A 62 -1.81 -12.42 18.21
N GLN A 63 -1.11 -12.69 17.10
CA GLN A 63 0.03 -11.88 16.69
C GLN A 63 -0.38 -10.44 16.35
N LEU A 64 -1.51 -10.25 15.67
CA LEU A 64 -2.02 -8.93 15.34
C LEU A 64 -2.42 -8.15 16.59
N ASP A 65 -3.12 -8.79 17.53
CA ASP A 65 -3.58 -8.16 18.77
C ASP A 65 -2.39 -7.68 19.61
N PHE A 66 -1.37 -8.53 19.76
CA PHE A 66 -0.16 -8.16 20.50
C PHE A 66 0.60 -7.01 19.82
N LEU A 67 0.75 -7.05 18.49
CA LEU A 67 1.39 -5.97 17.73
C LEU A 67 0.64 -4.65 17.86
N GLU A 68 -0.69 -4.69 17.88
CA GLU A 68 -1.53 -3.51 18.06
C GLU A 68 -1.40 -2.95 19.48
N GLN A 69 -1.42 -3.78 20.52
CA GLN A 69 -1.19 -3.33 21.90
C GLN A 69 0.16 -2.62 22.05
N GLN A 70 1.23 -3.20 21.49
CA GLN A 70 2.56 -2.57 21.50
C GLN A 70 2.59 -1.27 20.70
N PHE A 71 1.86 -1.20 19.58
CA PHE A 71 1.75 0.03 18.78
C PHE A 71 1.08 1.17 19.54
N GLN A 72 0.03 0.88 20.32
CA GLN A 72 -0.64 1.89 21.16
C GLN A 72 0.26 2.44 22.26
N ILE A 73 1.17 1.61 22.80
CA ILE A 73 2.17 2.05 23.78
C ILE A 73 3.24 2.90 23.10
N ASN A 74 3.79 2.43 21.98
CA ASN A 74 4.81 3.16 21.23
C ASN A 74 4.76 2.84 19.73
N ALA A 75 4.37 3.82 18.93
CA ALA A 75 4.27 3.70 17.48
C ALA A 75 5.63 3.51 16.77
N TYR A 76 6.76 3.72 17.44
CA TYR A 76 8.12 3.61 16.90
C TYR A 76 8.97 2.63 17.71
N LEU A 77 9.52 1.63 17.02
CA LEU A 77 10.30 0.58 17.68
C LEU A 77 11.75 0.98 17.91
N SER A 78 12.25 0.71 19.12
CA SER A 78 13.69 0.63 19.43
C SER A 78 14.27 -0.73 19.00
N LYS A 79 15.59 -0.88 19.03
CA LYS A 79 16.24 -2.18 18.73
C LYS A 79 15.80 -3.27 19.70
N ASP A 80 15.72 -2.94 20.98
CA ASP A 80 15.42 -3.90 22.04
C ASP A 80 13.97 -4.35 21.98
N ASN A 81 13.03 -3.42 21.77
CA ASN A 81 11.62 -3.75 21.60
C ASN A 81 11.39 -4.69 20.41
N VAL A 82 12.14 -4.53 19.30
CA VAL A 82 12.01 -5.44 18.16
C VAL A 82 12.40 -6.87 18.56
N LEU A 83 13.49 -7.02 19.33
CA LEU A 83 13.98 -8.33 19.76
C LEU A 83 13.02 -8.98 20.76
N GLU A 84 12.49 -8.21 21.71
CA GLU A 84 11.50 -8.69 22.67
C GLU A 84 10.24 -9.20 21.96
N ILE A 85 9.64 -8.38 21.09
CA ILE A 85 8.43 -8.75 20.33
C ILE A 85 8.71 -9.95 19.40
N SER A 86 9.91 -10.01 18.81
CA SER A 86 10.36 -11.13 17.97
C SER A 86 10.33 -12.44 18.72
N ASN A 87 10.84 -12.45 19.95
CA ASN A 87 10.90 -13.64 20.79
C ASN A 87 9.50 -14.07 21.23
N VAL A 88 8.63 -13.13 21.63
CA VAL A 88 7.27 -13.44 22.08
C VAL A 88 6.40 -14.00 20.95
N LEU A 89 6.46 -13.42 19.75
CA LEU A 89 5.60 -13.80 18.63
C LEU A 89 6.19 -14.89 17.73
N ASN A 90 7.45 -15.28 17.98
CA ASN A 90 8.24 -16.15 17.14
C ASN A 90 8.24 -15.68 15.66
N LEU A 91 8.43 -14.37 15.46
CA LEU A 91 8.43 -13.74 14.15
C LEU A 91 9.78 -13.10 13.87
N PRO A 92 10.31 -13.14 12.63
CA PRO A 92 11.55 -12.46 12.30
C PRO A 92 11.48 -10.95 12.61
N PRO A 93 12.56 -10.32 13.14
CA PRO A 93 12.63 -8.89 13.43
C PRO A 93 12.18 -7.99 12.26
N ASN A 94 12.50 -8.40 11.03
CA ASN A 94 12.10 -7.68 9.83
C ASN A 94 10.57 -7.68 9.60
N ARG A 95 9.87 -8.77 9.94
CA ARG A 95 8.40 -8.84 9.83
C ARG A 95 7.73 -7.82 10.76
N ILE A 96 8.25 -7.68 11.98
CA ILE A 96 7.76 -6.72 12.97
C ILE A 96 8.01 -5.28 12.48
N LYS A 97 9.23 -4.99 12.00
CA LYS A 97 9.57 -3.68 11.42
C LYS A 97 8.63 -3.29 10.27
N ILE A 98 8.39 -4.21 9.34
CA ILE A 98 7.48 -4.00 8.21
C ILE A 98 6.04 -3.77 8.69
N TRP A 99 5.57 -4.54 9.67
CA TRP A 99 4.23 -4.36 10.21
C TRP A 99 4.07 -2.96 10.84
N PHE A 100 5.00 -2.50 11.67
CA PHE A 100 4.96 -1.15 12.28
C PHE A 100 5.01 -0.04 11.23
N GLN A 101 5.83 -0.19 10.19
CA GLN A 101 5.84 0.76 9.06
C GLN A 101 4.47 0.83 8.36
N ASN A 102 3.87 -0.33 8.06
CA ASN A 102 2.55 -0.42 7.44
C ASN A 102 1.45 0.13 8.35
N ARG A 103 1.54 -0.11 9.66
CA ARG A 103 0.56 0.35 10.64
C ARG A 103 0.54 1.88 10.75
N ARG A 104 1.71 2.54 10.79
CA ARG A 104 1.81 4.01 10.73
C ARG A 104 1.29 4.56 9.40
N ALA A 105 1.56 3.88 8.28
CA ALA A 105 1.04 4.29 6.97
C ALA A 105 -0.49 4.22 6.92
N ARG A 106 -1.08 3.19 7.55
CA ARG A 106 -2.54 3.06 7.69
C ARG A 106 -3.12 4.18 8.54
N GLU A 107 -2.54 4.46 9.72
CA GLU A 107 -2.98 5.55 10.61
C GLU A 107 -3.00 6.91 9.89
N ARG A 108 -1.93 7.25 9.17
CA ARG A 108 -1.89 8.49 8.37
C ARG A 108 -2.99 8.54 7.31
N ARG A 109 -3.27 7.41 6.66
CA ARG A 109 -4.34 7.32 5.65
C ARG A 109 -5.72 7.47 6.30
N GLU A 110 -5.95 6.83 7.43
CA GLU A 110 -7.21 6.94 8.19
C GLU A 110 -7.44 8.36 8.71
N PHE A 111 -6.38 9.05 9.14
CA PHE A 111 -6.45 10.46 9.50
C PHE A 111 -6.77 11.35 8.29
N CYS A 112 -6.11 11.14 7.15
CA CYS A 112 -6.34 11.90 5.92
C CYS A 112 -7.74 11.71 5.33
N ILE A 113 -8.36 10.54 5.49
CA ILE A 113 -9.72 10.25 4.99
C ILE A 113 -10.80 10.90 5.87
N LYS A 114 -10.48 11.21 7.13
CA LYS A 114 -11.41 11.84 8.09
C LYS A 114 -11.44 13.38 8.00
N ILE A 115 -10.64 13.98 7.12
CA ILE A 115 -10.57 15.42 6.83
C ILE A 115 -11.29 15.70 5.51
#